data_AF-D5PEA2-F1
#
_entry.id   AF-D5PEA2-F1
#
_cell.length_a   1.000
_cell.length_b   1.000
_cell.length_c   1.000
_cell.angle_alpha   90.00
_cell.angle_beta   90.00
_cell.angle_gamma   90.00
#
_symmetry.space_group_name_H-M   'P 1'
#
loop_
_entity.id
_entity.type
_entity.pdbx_description
1 polymer ?
#
loop_
_entity_poly.entity_id
_entity_poly.type
_entity_poly.pdbx_seq_one_letter_code
_entity_poly.pdbx_strand_id
1 'polypeptide(L)'
;MADLPTRPELFENARACIDEVRSALSAARDWLRSDWQLLGTPLTKEAGQARVAILESIGEAKDLIDAMKRTAASMKRRSTALRARGRNARRPRCLVRRAAR
;
A
#
# COMPACT_ATOMS: atom_id res chain seq x y z
N MET A 1 17.34 17.81 15.44
CA MET A 1 15.93 17.38 15.58
C MET A 1 15.46 16.94 14.21
N ALA A 2 14.79 15.80 14.09
CA ALA A 2 14.25 15.37 12.80
C ALA A 2 13.03 16.24 12.46
N ASP A 3 12.99 16.81 11.25
CA ASP A 3 11.83 17.56 10.77
C ASP A 3 10.59 16.65 10.71
N LEU A 4 9.42 17.23 11.00
CA LEU A 4 8.16 16.51 10.89
C LEU A 4 7.87 16.18 9.42
N PRO A 5 7.36 14.97 9.11
CA PRO A 5 7.06 14.58 7.75
C PRO A 5 5.98 15.47 7.14
N THR A 6 6.19 15.85 5.88
CA THR A 6 5.18 16.56 5.09
C THR A 6 3.98 15.68 4.81
N ARG A 7 2.82 16.26 4.48
CA ARG A 7 1.61 15.49 4.13
C ARG A 7 1.82 14.45 3.01
N PRO A 8 2.53 14.74 1.90
CA PRO A 8 2.83 13.73 0.90
C PRO A 8 3.70 12.58 1.44
N GLU A 9 4.65 12.87 2.34
CA GLU A 9 5.50 11.85 2.98
C GLU A 9 4.70 10.98 3.94
N LEU A 10 3.72 11.53 4.66
CA LEU A 10 2.81 10.74 5.51
C LEU A 10 2.09 9.65 4.70
N PHE A 11 1.55 9.98 3.52
CA PHE A 11 0.88 8.99 2.67
C PHE A 11 1.84 7.99 2.02
N GLU A 12 3.08 8.40 1.76
CA GLU A 12 4.11 7.50 1.24
C GLU A 12 4.55 6.50 2.31
N ASN A 13 4.85 6.98 3.52
CA ASN A 13 5.24 6.15 4.65
C ASN A 13 4.13 5.17 5.02
N ALA A 14 2.87 5.64 5.08
CA ALA A 14 1.72 4.76 5.31
C ALA A 14 1.61 3.69 4.21
N ARG A 15 1.82 4.05 2.95
CA ARG A 15 1.81 3.09 1.84
C ARG A 15 2.93 2.06 1.96
N ALA A 16 4.12 2.45 2.38
CA ALA A 16 5.24 1.54 2.62
C ALA A 16 4.91 0.52 3.71
N CYS A 17 4.40 0.97 4.87
CA CYS A 17 3.98 0.05 5.95
C CYS A 17 2.87 -0.92 5.49
N ILE A 18 1.91 -0.45 4.68
CA ILE A 18 0.88 -1.32 4.12
C ILE A 18 1.49 -2.38 3.18
N ASP A 19 2.55 -2.04 2.44
CA ASP A 19 3.25 -2.97 1.55
C ASP A 19 3.98 -4.07 2.33
N GLU A 20 4.57 -3.73 3.47
CA GLU A 20 5.19 -4.70 4.38
C GLU A 20 4.17 -5.73 4.88
N VAL A 21 2.97 -5.29 5.28
CA VAL A 21 1.87 -6.18 5.69
C VAL A 21 1.48 -7.13 4.55
N ARG A 22 1.42 -6.60 3.32
CA ARG A 22 1.12 -7.41 2.13
C ARG A 22 2.18 -8.48 1.87
N SER A 23 3.44 -8.14 2.10
CA SER A 23 4.57 -9.05 1.97
C SER A 23 4.49 -10.17 3.02
N ALA A 24 4.20 -9.82 4.28
CA ALA A 24 4.01 -10.78 5.36
C ALA A 24 2.89 -11.79 5.07
N LEU A 25 1.75 -11.34 4.53
CA LEU A 25 0.67 -12.23 4.10
C LEU A 25 1.10 -13.17 2.96
N SER A 26 1.99 -12.72 2.07
CA SER A 26 2.52 -13.56 1.00
C SER A 26 3.46 -14.63 1.55
N ALA A 27 4.30 -14.28 2.52
CA ALA A 27 5.12 -15.25 3.25
C ALA A 27 4.24 -16.29 3.98
N ALA A 28 3.17 -15.86 4.66
CA ALA A 28 2.24 -16.78 5.32
C ALA A 28 1.58 -17.75 4.33
N ARG A 29 1.14 -17.26 3.16
CA ARG A 29 0.64 -18.10 2.07
C ARG A 29 1.68 -19.12 1.61
N ASP A 30 2.92 -18.70 1.46
CA ASP A 30 4.00 -19.56 0.97
C ASP A 30 4.33 -20.66 1.99
N TRP A 31 4.34 -20.33 3.29
CA TRP A 31 4.42 -21.32 4.38
C TRP A 31 3.26 -22.32 4.38
N LEU A 32 2.03 -21.84 4.13
CA LEU A 32 0.88 -22.72 3.99
C LEU A 32 1.00 -23.58 2.74
N ARG A 33 1.67 -23.14 1.68
CA ARG A 33 1.85 -23.88 0.42
C ARG A 33 3.01 -24.87 0.43
N SER A 34 4.01 -24.64 1.25
CA SER A 34 5.06 -25.63 1.50
C SER A 34 4.46 -26.83 2.24
N ASP A 35 4.49 -28.00 1.60
CA ASP A 35 4.13 -29.25 2.25
C ASP A 35 5.26 -29.66 3.20
N TRP A 36 5.19 -29.20 4.45
CA TRP A 36 6.10 -29.62 5.54
C TRP A 36 5.68 -30.96 6.17
N GLN A 37 5.03 -31.83 5.39
CA GLN A 37 4.67 -33.16 5.89
C GLN A 37 5.83 -34.14 5.71
N LEU A 38 5.90 -35.10 6.63
CA LEU A 38 6.73 -36.29 6.44
C LEU A 38 6.34 -36.95 5.11
N LEU A 39 7.35 -37.22 4.27
CA LEU A 39 7.17 -37.87 2.97
C LEU A 39 6.27 -39.10 3.11
N GLY A 40 5.22 -39.17 2.29
CA GLY A 40 4.28 -40.30 2.28
C GLY A 40 3.08 -40.18 3.23
N THR A 41 2.95 -39.09 4.00
CA THR A 41 1.76 -38.85 4.83
C THR A 41 0.83 -37.87 4.12
N PRO A 42 -0.34 -38.28 3.61
CA PRO A 42 -1.29 -37.35 3.02
C PRO A 42 -1.91 -36.45 4.09
N LEU A 43 -2.26 -35.23 3.69
CA LEU A 43 -3.01 -34.30 4.53
C LEU A 43 -4.41 -34.85 4.81
N THR A 44 -4.91 -34.72 6.04
CA THR A 44 -6.30 -35.09 6.33
C THR A 44 -7.25 -34.15 5.59
N LYS A 45 -8.48 -34.60 5.34
CA LYS A 45 -9.50 -33.78 4.66
C LYS A 45 -9.77 -32.48 5.42
N GLU A 46 -9.85 -32.56 6.74
CA GLU A 46 -10.10 -31.43 7.64
C GLU A 46 -8.96 -30.41 7.60
N ALA A 47 -7.70 -30.89 7.63
CA ALA A 47 -6.54 -30.02 7.50
C ALA A 47 -6.48 -29.37 6.11
N GLY A 48 -6.92 -30.09 5.08
CA GLY A 48 -6.95 -29.59 3.69
C GLY A 48 -7.97 -28.47 3.55
N GLN A 49 -9.15 -28.66 4.11
CA GLN A 49 -10.20 -27.65 4.17
C GLN A 49 -9.77 -26.41 4.96
N ALA A 50 -9.15 -26.59 6.12
CA ALA A 50 -8.63 -25.48 6.92
C ALA A 50 -7.56 -24.68 6.16
N ARG A 51 -6.65 -25.37 5.46
CA ARG A 51 -5.62 -24.72 4.61
C ARG A 51 -6.25 -23.90 3.49
N VAL A 52 -7.24 -24.45 2.78
CA VAL A 52 -7.95 -23.73 1.71
C VAL A 52 -8.65 -22.49 2.27
N ALA A 53 -9.39 -22.61 3.38
CA ALA A 53 -10.09 -21.49 3.99
C ALA A 53 -9.13 -20.35 4.39
N ILE A 54 -7.99 -20.67 5.00
CA ILE A 54 -6.99 -19.65 5.36
C ILE A 54 -6.39 -19.00 4.11
N LEU A 55 -6.10 -19.77 3.06
CA LEU A 55 -5.57 -19.24 1.80
C LEU A 55 -6.56 -18.27 1.12
N GLU A 56 -7.86 -18.56 1.19
CA GLU A 56 -8.92 -17.67 0.70
C GLU A 56 -8.96 -16.38 1.51
N SER A 57 -8.99 -16.46 2.84
CA SER A 57 -8.96 -15.26 3.71
C SER A 57 -7.70 -14.40 3.50
N ILE A 58 -6.54 -15.02 3.25
CA ILE A 58 -5.31 -14.29 2.87
C ILE A 58 -5.49 -13.56 1.54
N GLY A 59 -6.18 -14.17 0.57
CA GLY A 59 -6.52 -13.54 -0.71
C GLY A 59 -7.36 -12.29 -0.50
N GLU A 60 -8.47 -12.41 0.22
CA GLU A 60 -9.38 -11.30 0.54
C GLU A 60 -8.67 -10.15 1.27
N ALA A 61 -7.84 -10.48 2.26
CA ALA A 61 -7.05 -9.49 2.99
C ALA A 61 -6.09 -8.72 2.06
N LYS A 62 -5.46 -9.42 1.10
CA LYS A 62 -4.56 -8.79 0.12
C LYS A 62 -5.30 -7.86 -0.83
N ASP A 63 -6.52 -8.21 -1.24
CA ASP A 63 -7.34 -7.35 -2.10
C ASP A 63 -7.74 -6.06 -1.37
N LEU A 64 -8.12 -6.15 -0.09
CA LEU A 64 -8.39 -4.99 0.76
C LEU A 64 -7.13 -4.10 0.91
N ILE A 65 -5.98 -4.71 1.17
CA ILE A 65 -4.69 -4.01 1.26
C ILE A 65 -4.36 -3.29 -0.06
N ASP A 66 -4.56 -3.94 -1.21
CA ASP A 66 -4.32 -3.32 -2.51
C ASP A 66 -5.27 -2.14 -2.76
N ALA A 67 -6.52 -2.19 -2.27
CA ALA A 67 -7.44 -1.05 -2.25
C ALA A 67 -6.95 0.10 -1.35
N MET A 68 -6.41 -0.21 -0.18
CA MET A 68 -5.82 0.78 0.73
C MET A 68 -4.61 1.48 0.09
N LYS A 69 -3.73 0.72 -0.59
CA LYS A 69 -2.57 1.27 -1.32
C LYS A 69 -3.00 2.25 -2.42
N ARG A 70 -4.05 1.90 -3.18
CA ARG A 70 -4.63 2.79 -4.20
C ARG A 70 -5.17 4.08 -3.57
N THR A 71 -5.83 3.98 -2.42
CA THR A 71 -6.36 5.13 -1.67
C THR A 71 -5.24 6.05 -1.19
N ALA A 72 -4.19 5.50 -0.58
CA ALA A 72 -3.02 6.25 -0.15
C ALA A 72 -2.34 6.99 -1.32
N ALA A 73 -2.16 6.32 -2.46
CA ALA A 73 -1.62 6.93 -3.67
C ALA A 73 -2.50 8.07 -4.21
N SER A 74 -3.82 7.91 -4.18
CA SER A 74 -4.78 8.96 -4.56
C SER A 74 -4.69 10.17 -3.64
N MET A 75 -4.59 9.95 -2.33
CA MET A 75 -4.43 11.01 -1.33
C MET A 75 -3.12 11.79 -1.52
N LYS A 76 -2.00 11.10 -1.77
CA LYS A 76 -0.71 11.73 -2.09
C LYS A 76 -0.80 12.65 -3.31
N ARG A 77 -1.48 12.21 -4.38
CA ARG A 77 -1.70 13.05 -5.58
C ARG A 77 -2.54 14.29 -5.29
N ARG A 78 -3.59 14.15 -4.47
CA ARG A 78 -4.43 15.30 -4.06
C ARG A 78 -3.65 16.31 -3.21
N SER A 79 -2.88 15.84 -2.23
CA SER A 79 -2.11 16.72 -1.34
C SER A 79 -1.02 17.50 -2.08
N THR A 80 -0.34 16.85 -3.03
CA THR A 80 0.65 17.51 -3.90
C THR A 80 0.01 18.55 -4.83
N ALA A 81 -1.15 18.25 -5.43
CA ALA A 81 -1.89 19.20 -6.26
C ALA A 81 -2.36 20.44 -5.47
N LEU A 82 -2.89 20.25 -4.26
CA LEU A 82 -3.27 21.36 -3.38
C LEU A 82 -2.08 22.25 -3.02
N ARG A 83 -0.91 21.65 -2.75
CA ARG A 83 0.34 22.40 -2.50
C ARG A 83 0.79 23.20 -3.72
N ALA A 84 0.64 22.65 -4.93
CA ALA A 84 0.97 23.36 -6.17
C ALA A 84 0.05 24.57 -6.41
N ARG A 85 -1.26 24.40 -6.18
CA ARG A 85 -2.26 25.49 -6.27
C ARG A 85 -1.99 26.60 -5.26
N GLY A 86 -1.69 26.25 -4.01
CA GLY A 86 -1.33 27.23 -2.98
C GLY A 86 -0.06 28.03 -3.30
N ARG A 87 0.95 27.40 -3.94
CA ARG A 87 2.15 28.11 -4.43
C ARG A 87 1.84 29.06 -5.59
N ASN A 88 1.00 28.65 -6.54
CA ASN A 88 0.60 29.52 -7.66
C ASN A 88 -0.27 30.70 -7.21
N ALA A 89 -1.15 30.52 -6.21
CA ALA A 89 -1.95 31.61 -5.65
C ALA A 89 -1.11 32.67 -4.92
N ARG A 90 0.05 32.29 -4.37
CA ARG A 90 0.98 33.21 -3.68
C ARG A 90 1.99 33.89 -4.61
N ARG A 91 2.01 33.57 -5.91
CA ARG A 91 2.85 34.30 -6.87
C ARG A 91 2.20 35.66 -7.16
N PRO A 92 2.89 36.79 -6.93
CA PRO A 92 2.32 38.09 -7.25
C PRO A 92 2.15 38.20 -8.78
N ARG A 93 0.96 38.64 -9.20
CA ARG A 93 0.52 38.72 -10.62
C ARG A 93 1.45 39.55 -11.52
N CYS A 94 2.35 40.35 -10.94
CA CYS A 94 3.28 41.21 -11.66
C CYS A 94 4.42 40.47 -12.39
N LEU A 95 4.70 39.20 -12.09
CA LEU A 95 5.78 38.45 -12.77
C LEU A 95 5.33 37.67 -14.01
N VAL A 96 4.03 37.50 -14.25
CA VAL A 96 3.52 36.66 -15.35
C VAL A 96 3.45 37.43 -16.69
N ARG A 97 3.46 38.77 -16.66
CA ARG A 97 3.31 39.61 -17.87
C ARG A 97 4.60 39.89 -18.64
N ARG A 98 5.77 39.43 -18.20
CA ARG A 98 7.06 39.75 -18.83
C ARG A 98 7.55 38.71 -19.87
N ALA A 99 6.84 37.62 -20.07
CA ALA A 99 7.24 36.53 -20.98
C ALA A 99 6.39 36.42 -22.27
N ALA A 100 5.56 37.42 -22.56
CA ALA A 100 4.84 37.54 -23.83
C ALA A 100 5.24 38.84 -24.51
N ARG A 101 6.40 38.82 -25.18
CA ARG A 101 6.78 39.77 -26.23
C ARG A 101 7.35 38.97 -27.38
#